data_AF-A0A1Y2CSE6-F1
#
_entry.id   AF-A0A1Y2CSE6-F1
#
_cell.length_a   1.000
_cell.length_b   1.000
_cell.length_c   1.000
_cell.angle_alpha   90.00
_cell.angle_beta   90.00
_cell.angle_gamma   90.00
#
_symmetry.space_group_name_H-M   'P 1'
#
loop_
_entity.id
_entity.type
_entity.pdbx_description
1 polymer ?
#
loop_
_entity_poly.entity_id
_entity_poly.type
_entity_poly.pdbx_seq_one_letter_code
_entity_poly.pdbx_strand_id
1 'polypeptide(L)'
;MALLQDQAPHVAHAVNTLTEAVSRFGIPGIALSFNGGKDCTVMLHLLAQVLRSHASQSPASPVNSVCPAATASLYPQIPCLYVTTSDPFPEVDAFVDEMAVL
;
A
#
# COMPACT_ATOMS: atom_id res chain seq x y z
N MET A 1 -10.01 -14.64 19.58
CA MET A 1 -11.11 -13.85 18.97
C MET A 1 -11.35 -12.52 19.68
N ALA A 2 -11.31 -12.44 21.03
CA ALA A 2 -11.45 -11.18 21.77
C ALA A 2 -10.35 -10.12 21.50
N LEU A 3 -9.10 -10.54 21.27
CA LEU A 3 -7.97 -9.64 20.95
C LEU A 3 -8.15 -8.83 19.65
N LEU A 4 -8.89 -9.35 18.67
CA LEU A 4 -9.13 -8.65 17.39
C LEU A 4 -10.24 -7.60 17.52
N GLN A 5 -11.19 -7.77 18.44
CA GLN A 5 -12.28 -6.82 18.66
C GLN A 5 -11.77 -5.53 19.34
N ASP A 6 -10.77 -5.64 20.21
CA ASP A 6 -10.17 -4.48 20.90
C ASP A 6 -9.27 -3.63 19.99
N GLN A 7 -8.71 -4.22 18.93
CA GLN A 7 -7.88 -3.52 17.94
C GLN A 7 -8.69 -2.85 16.82
N ALA A 8 -9.99 -3.18 16.70
CA ALA A 8 -10.88 -2.63 15.68
C ALA A 8 -10.90 -1.09 15.59
N PRO A 9 -10.94 -0.31 16.69
CA PRO A 9 -10.94 1.16 16.59
C PRO A 9 -9.62 1.71 16.03
N HIS A 10 -8.47 1.12 16.37
CA HIS A 10 -7.17 1.58 15.89
C HIS A 10 -6.97 1.26 14.41
N VAL A 11 -7.37 0.06 13.98
CA VAL A 11 -7.33 -0.32 12.56
C VAL A 11 -8.27 0.56 11.74
N ALA A 12 -9.49 0.81 12.22
CA ALA A 12 -10.43 1.70 11.54
C ALA A 12 -9.88 3.13 11.42
N HIS A 13 -9.27 3.64 12.48
CA HIS A 13 -8.63 4.96 12.46
C HIS A 13 -7.50 5.02 11.42
N ALA A 14 -6.60 4.02 11.41
CA ALA A 14 -5.51 3.94 10.44
C ALA A 14 -6.02 3.89 8.98
N VAL A 15 -7.04 3.07 8.70
CA VAL A 15 -7.66 2.99 7.37
C VAL A 15 -8.27 4.34 6.96
N ASN A 16 -8.94 5.04 7.87
CA ASN A 16 -9.50 6.36 7.60
C ASN A 16 -8.40 7.39 7.29
N THR A 17 -7.31 7.39 8.06
CA THR A 17 -6.15 8.27 7.81
C THR A 17 -5.52 8.01 6.45
N LEU A 18 -5.30 6.73 6.09
CA LEU A 18 -4.76 6.36 4.78
C LEU A 18 -5.71 6.76 3.65
N THR A 19 -7.02 6.60 3.84
CA THR A 19 -8.04 7.00 2.87
C THR A 19 -8.05 8.51 2.65
N GLU A 20 -7.94 9.31 3.72
CA GLU A 20 -7.83 10.77 3.61
C GLU A 20 -6.55 11.18 2.89
N ALA A 21 -5.41 10.57 3.22
CA ALA A 21 -4.15 10.85 2.55
C ALA A 21 -4.22 10.56 1.04
N VAL A 22 -4.72 9.38 0.65
CA VAL A 22 -4.89 9.02 -0.77
C VAL A 22 -5.84 9.98 -1.47
N SER A 23 -6.98 10.32 -0.85
CA SER A 23 -7.97 11.23 -1.45
C SER A 23 -7.44 12.66 -1.58
N ARG A 24 -6.63 13.12 -0.63
CA ARG A 24 -6.17 14.51 -0.55
C ARG A 24 -4.95 14.77 -1.42
N PHE A 25 -4.00 13.84 -1.45
CA PHE A 25 -2.73 14.02 -2.16
C PHE A 25 -2.70 13.27 -3.50
N GLY A 26 -3.62 12.33 -3.71
CA GLY A 26 -3.61 11.44 -4.87
C GLY A 26 -2.45 10.44 -4.83
N ILE A 27 -2.48 9.47 -5.76
CA ILE A 27 -1.42 8.47 -5.91
C ILE A 27 -0.02 9.10 -6.08
N PRO A 28 0.19 10.14 -6.92
CA PRO A 28 1.51 10.73 -7.10
C PRO A 28 2.00 11.54 -5.89
N GLY A 29 1.10 11.92 -4.98
CA GLY A 29 1.40 12.75 -3.81
C GLY A 29 1.72 11.97 -2.55
N ILE A 30 1.79 10.64 -2.62
CA ILE A 30 2.11 9.77 -1.48
C ILE A 30 3.29 8.86 -1.77
N ALA A 31 4.02 8.50 -0.73
CA ALA A 31 5.09 7.50 -0.75
C ALA A 31 5.04 6.67 0.53
N LEU A 32 5.50 5.43 0.47
CA LEU A 32 5.58 4.54 1.63
C LEU A 32 7.02 4.45 2.13
N SER A 33 7.27 4.83 3.38
CA SER A 33 8.53 4.50 4.05
C SER A 33 8.43 3.07 4.59
N PHE A 34 9.22 2.14 4.05
CA PHE A 34 9.16 0.73 4.39
C PHE A 34 10.55 0.19 4.73
N ASN A 35 10.70 -0.38 5.92
CA ASN A 35 11.96 -0.90 6.42
C ASN A 35 11.92 -2.40 6.77
N GLY A 36 10.87 -3.12 6.35
CA GLY A 36 10.71 -4.55 6.62
C GLY A 36 10.28 -4.90 8.04
N GLY A 37 10.03 -3.92 8.91
CA GLY A 37 9.53 -4.14 10.25
C GLY A 37 8.04 -4.48 10.31
N LYS A 38 7.59 -5.07 11.42
CA LYS A 38 6.17 -5.47 11.61
C LYS A 38 5.18 -4.30 11.39
N ASP A 39 5.53 -3.09 11.82
CA ASP A 39 4.62 -1.95 11.81
C ASP A 39 4.40 -1.43 10.39
N CYS A 40 5.47 -1.30 9.60
CA CYS A 40 5.35 -0.90 8.19
C CYS A 40 4.73 -2.01 7.34
N THR A 41 4.88 -3.28 7.69
CA THR A 41 4.17 -4.40 7.03
C THR A 41 2.66 -4.35 7.26
N VAL A 42 2.21 -4.08 8.49
CA VAL A 42 0.78 -3.84 8.74
C VAL A 42 0.29 -2.62 7.93
N MET A 43 1.06 -1.53 7.91
CA MET A 43 0.71 -0.33 7.14
C MET A 43 0.63 -0.60 5.63
N LEU A 44 1.53 -1.42 5.07
CA LEU A 44 1.51 -1.86 3.67
C LEU A 44 0.19 -2.59 3.33
N HIS A 45 -0.23 -3.54 4.18
CA HIS A 45 -1.49 -4.26 3.96
C HIS A 45 -2.73 -3.34 4.03
N LEU A 46 -2.76 -2.42 5.00
CA LEU A 46 -3.86 -1.45 5.11
C LEU A 46 -3.88 -0.49 3.92
N LEU A 47 -2.71 -0.01 3.45
CA LEU A 47 -2.61 0.84 2.28
C LEU A 47 -3.06 0.10 1.02
N ALA A 48 -2.65 -1.15 0.81
CA ALA A 48 -3.10 -1.97 -0.31
C ALA A 48 -4.63 -2.13 -0.35
N GLN A 49 -5.27 -2.30 0.81
CA GLN A 49 -6.74 -2.31 0.90
C GLN A 49 -7.36 -0.98 0.47
N VAL A 50 -6.85 0.15 0.98
CA VAL A 50 -7.35 1.49 0.63
C VAL A 50 -7.19 1.77 -0.87
N LEU A 51 -6.05 1.42 -1.46
CA LEU A 51 -5.79 1.60 -2.90
C LEU A 51 -6.75 0.78 -3.76
N ARG A 52 -7.06 -0.46 -3.37
CA ARG A 52 -8.04 -1.31 -4.06
C ARG A 52 -9.44 -0.69 -4.05
N SER A 53 -9.84 -0.14 -2.91
CA SER A 53 -11.12 0.56 -2.76
C SER A 53 -11.17 1.85 -3.57
N HIS A 54 -10.07 2.61 -3.62
CA HIS A 54 -9.96 3.83 -4.41
C HIS A 54 -10.05 3.58 -5.92
N ALA A 55 -9.39 2.53 -6.43
CA ALA A 55 -9.48 2.14 -7.83
C ALA A 55 -10.90 1.77 -8.26
N SER A 56 -11.67 1.17 -7.35
CA SER A 56 -13.06 0.74 -7.60
C SER A 56 -14.06 1.91 -7.62
N GLN A 57 -13.70 3.07 -7.05
CA GLN A 57 -14.55 4.27 -6.98
C GLN A 57 -14.26 5.25 -8.13
N SER A 58 -13.14 5.10 -8.82
CA SER A 58 -12.86 5.89 -10.03
C SER A 58 -13.82 5.45 -11.13
N PRO A 59 -14.70 6.32 -11.65
CA PRO A 59 -15.59 5.97 -12.75
C PRO A 59 -14.71 5.63 -13.96
N ALA A 60 -14.60 4.35 -14.29
CA ALA A 60 -14.04 3.94 -15.56
C ALA A 60 -14.80 4.68 -16.66
N SER A 61 -14.09 5.47 -17.46
CA SER A 61 -14.61 5.99 -18.72
C SER A 61 -15.17 4.80 -19.53
N PRO A 62 -16.36 4.91 -20.14
CA PRO A 62 -16.97 3.79 -20.84
C PRO A 62 -16.14 3.43 -22.08
N VAL A 63 -15.79 2.15 -22.19
CA VAL A 63 -15.75 1.33 -23.43
C VAL A 63 -15.28 2.05 -24.70
N ASN A 64 -13.99 1.89 -25.02
CA ASN A 64 -13.44 1.48 -26.32
C ASN A 64 -11.96 1.88 -26.43
N SER A 65 -11.08 1.07 -25.84
CA SER A 65 -9.73 0.95 -26.36
C SER A 65 -9.35 -0.51 -26.30
N VAL A 66 -9.49 -1.19 -27.45
CA VAL A 66 -8.95 -2.53 -27.67
C VAL A 66 -7.43 -2.38 -27.67
N CYS A 67 -6.84 -2.39 -26.48
CA CYS A 67 -5.40 -2.55 -26.30
C CYS A 67 -5.19 -4.03 -25.94
N PRO A 68 -4.45 -4.83 -26.72
CA PRO A 68 -4.19 -6.21 -26.37
C PRO A 68 -3.24 -6.27 -25.16
N ALA A 69 -3.74 -6.83 -24.06
CA ALA A 69 -3.00 -7.42 -22.93
C ALA A 69 -1.74 -6.67 -22.47
N ALA A 70 -1.91 -5.49 -21.86
CA ALA A 70 -1.01 -5.08 -20.80
C ALA A 70 -1.64 -5.55 -19.49
N THR A 71 -0.94 -6.40 -18.74
CA THR A 71 -1.28 -6.81 -17.37
C THR A 71 -1.36 -5.56 -16.49
N ALA A 72 -2.51 -4.88 -16.47
CA ALA A 72 -2.70 -3.71 -15.63
C ALA A 72 -2.61 -4.19 -14.19
N SER A 73 -1.55 -3.76 -13.49
CA SER A 73 -1.31 -4.01 -12.07
C SER A 73 -2.60 -3.72 -11.28
N LEU A 74 -3.00 -4.64 -10.42
CA LEU A 74 -4.20 -4.51 -9.58
C LEU A 74 -4.12 -3.29 -8.65
N TYR A 75 -2.90 -2.79 -8.40
CA TYR A 75 -2.60 -1.63 -7.58
C TYR A 75 -1.85 -0.57 -8.37
N PRO A 76 -2.08 0.73 -8.11
CA PRO A 76 -1.19 1.76 -8.59
C PRO A 76 0.20 1.59 -7.95
N GLN A 77 1.24 1.89 -8.72
CA GLN A 77 2.62 1.89 -8.22
C GLN A 77 2.82 3.07 -7.26
N ILE A 78 3.21 2.78 -6.02
CA ILE A 78 3.52 3.78 -4.99
C ILE A 78 5.03 3.82 -4.78
N PRO A 79 5.68 4.99 -4.84
CA PRO A 79 7.08 5.11 -4.48
C PRO A 79 7.34 4.60 -3.07
N CYS A 80 8.36 3.75 -2.91
CA CYS A 80 8.78 3.20 -1.63
C CYS A 80 10.17 3.73 -1.28
N LEU A 81 10.36 4.16 -0.02
CA LEU A 81 11.65 4.58 0.52
C LEU A 81 12.09 3.57 1.58
N TYR A 82 13.21 2.90 1.30
CA TYR A 82 13.94 2.11 2.28
C TYR A 82 15.26 2.80 2.64
N VAL A 83 15.42 3.16 3.91
CA VAL A 83 16.66 3.75 4.42
C VAL A 83 17.44 2.65 5.12
N THR A 84 18.58 2.29 4.52
CA THR A 84 19.50 1.28 5.06
C THR A 84 20.68 1.93 5.80
N THR A 85 21.52 1.09 6.40
CA THR A 85 22.75 1.50 7.09
C THR A 85 23.95 0.77 6.50
N SER A 86 25.16 1.00 7.03
CA SER A 86 26.36 0.30 6.53
C SER A 86 26.40 -1.19 6.87
N ASP A 87 25.61 -1.65 7.84
CA ASP A 87 25.58 -3.04 8.32
C ASP A 87 24.14 -3.46 8.70
N PRO A 88 23.23 -3.59 7.71
CA PRO A 88 21.87 -4.06 7.95
C PRO A 88 21.85 -5.57 8.16
N PHE A 89 20.78 -6.08 8.80
CA PHE A 89 20.52 -7.52 8.81
C PHE A 89 20.16 -7.98 7.38
N PRO A 90 20.90 -8.92 6.76
CA PRO A 90 20.63 -9.37 5.40
C PRO A 90 19.22 -9.92 5.21
N GLU A 91 18.63 -10.49 6.26
CA GLU A 91 17.26 -11.00 6.26
C GLU A 91 16.23 -9.88 6.10
N VAL A 92 16.52 -8.67 6.61
CA VAL A 92 15.63 -7.51 6.46
C VAL A 92 15.71 -6.98 5.04
N ASP A 93 16.91 -6.86 4.45
CA ASP A 93 17.08 -6.44 3.06
C ASP A 93 16.35 -7.40 2.11
N ALA A 94 16.56 -8.71 2.28
CA ALA A 94 15.88 -9.73 1.49
C ALA A 94 14.35 -9.65 1.62
N PHE A 95 13.84 -9.39 2.82
CA PHE A 95 12.41 -9.21 3.05
C PHE A 95 11.86 -7.92 2.42
N VAL A 96 12.61 -6.82 2.45
CA VAL A 96 12.23 -5.56 1.79
C VAL A 96 12.16 -5.77 0.27
N ASP A 97 13.14 -6.46 -0.31
CA ASP A 97 13.15 -6.79 -1.73
C ASP A 97 11.97 -7.68 -2.13
N GLU A 98 11.62 -8.69 -1.31
CA GLU A 98 10.44 -9.53 -1.53
C GLU A 98 9.14 -8.74 -1.50
N MET A 99 9.03 -7.74 -0.62
CA MET A 99 7.81 -6.93 -0.49
C MET A 99 7.68 -5.83 -1.55
N ALA A 100 8.78 -5.44 -2.20
CA ALA A 100 8.80 -4.39 -3.22
C ALA A 100 8.14 -4.80 -4.56
N VAL A 101 7.76 -6.06 -4.73
CA VAL A 101 7.11 -6.60 -5.93
C VAL A 101 5.58 -6.79 -5.80
N LEU A 102 5.00 -6.40 -4.66
CA LEU A 102 3.54 -6.39 -4.43
C LEU A 102 2.86 -5.15 -5.04
#